data_AF-A0A2N4Z110-F1
#
_entry.id   AF-A0A2N4Z110-F1
#
_cell.length_a   1.000
_cell.length_b   1.000
_cell.length_c   1.000
_cell.angle_alpha   90.00
_cell.angle_beta   90.00
_cell.angle_gamma   90.00
#
_symmetry.space_group_name_H-M   'P 1'
#
loop_
_entity.id
_entity.type
_entity.pdbx_description
1 polymer ?
#
loop_
_entity_poly.entity_id
_entity_poly.type
_entity_poly.pdbx_seq_one_letter_code
_entity_poly.pdbx_strand_id
1 'polypeptide(L)'
;DLKPVAPQLVIGGPPELAVRALGLPGLKRVYGLEFKAVKSLDMGGPLTRLALNSGKIDVATVVSTQGNLAKEKWVVLEDDKHEQPSQNVVPLVRKASLTPEISAVLNEVSGKLDNATLIALNQQVDLQHKDPAAVAEQWVNANLPQH
;
A
#
# COMPACT_ATOMS: atom_id res chain seq x y z
N ASP A 1 1.58 -16.18 11.11
CA ASP A 1 2.69 -16.50 10.19
C ASP A 1 2.14 -17.35 9.03
N LEU A 2 2.53 -17.03 7.79
CA LEU A 2 2.11 -17.72 6.57
C LEU A 2 2.94 -18.97 6.24
N LYS A 3 4.19 -19.06 6.72
CA LYS A 3 5.12 -20.13 6.33
C LYS A 3 4.56 -21.56 6.41
N PRO A 4 3.92 -22.00 7.52
CA PRO A 4 3.46 -23.39 7.64
C PRO A 4 2.28 -23.72 6.73
N VAL A 5 1.54 -22.72 6.25
CA VAL A 5 0.32 -22.90 5.46
C VAL A 5 0.50 -22.57 3.98
N ALA A 6 1.51 -21.77 3.62
CA ALA A 6 1.76 -21.31 2.26
C ALA A 6 1.68 -22.41 1.17
N PRO A 7 2.20 -23.65 1.38
CA PRO A 7 2.10 -24.72 0.38
C PRO A 7 0.67 -25.17 0.04
N GLN A 8 -0.32 -24.75 0.83
CA GLN A 8 -1.74 -25.01 0.60
C GLN A 8 -2.46 -23.83 -0.07
N LEU A 9 -1.85 -22.65 -0.04
CA LEU A 9 -2.46 -21.38 -0.45
C LEU A 9 -2.13 -21.02 -1.90
N VAL A 10 -3.09 -20.40 -2.57
CA VAL A 10 -2.92 -19.78 -3.89
C VAL A 10 -2.68 -18.29 -3.71
N ILE A 11 -1.54 -17.79 -4.22
CA ILE A 11 -1.22 -16.37 -4.20
C ILE A 11 -1.60 -15.69 -5.51
N GLY A 12 -2.18 -14.49 -5.43
CA GLY A 12 -2.53 -13.64 -6.56
C GLY A 12 -1.70 -12.36 -6.59
N GLY A 13 -1.34 -11.92 -7.80
CA GLY A 13 -0.66 -10.65 -8.00
C GLY A 13 -0.31 -10.41 -9.47
N PRO A 14 0.37 -9.30 -9.77
CA PRO A 14 0.69 -8.93 -11.14
C PRO A 14 1.63 -9.95 -11.81
N PRO A 15 1.63 -10.08 -13.16
CA PRO A 15 2.36 -11.14 -13.87
C PRO A 15 3.84 -11.25 -13.47
N GLU A 16 4.48 -10.12 -13.16
CA GLU A 16 5.87 -10.04 -12.74
C GLU A 16 6.14 -10.62 -11.35
N LEU A 17 5.12 -10.84 -10.51
CA LEU A 17 5.26 -11.41 -9.15
C LEU A 17 6.07 -12.71 -9.15
N ALA A 18 5.88 -13.55 -10.18
CA ALA A 18 6.54 -14.84 -10.27
C ALA A 18 8.08 -14.74 -10.46
N VAL A 19 8.56 -13.65 -11.06
CA VAL A 19 9.95 -13.54 -11.54
C VAL A 19 10.73 -12.37 -10.94
N ARG A 20 10.05 -11.33 -10.47
CA ARG A 20 10.70 -10.14 -9.91
C ARG A 20 11.47 -10.53 -8.64
N ALA A 21 12.67 -9.99 -8.45
CA ALA A 21 13.51 -10.29 -7.28
C ALA A 21 12.77 -10.05 -5.95
N LEU A 22 12.00 -8.96 -5.87
CA LEU A 22 11.13 -8.61 -4.72
C LEU A 22 9.73 -9.26 -4.79
N GLY A 23 9.54 -10.27 -5.65
CA GLY A 23 8.32 -11.07 -5.76
C GLY A 23 8.46 -12.41 -5.03
N LEU A 24 7.97 -13.50 -5.63
CA LEU A 24 8.11 -14.85 -5.06
C LEU A 24 9.55 -15.28 -4.79
N PRO A 25 10.55 -14.98 -5.65
CA PRO A 25 11.95 -15.27 -5.33
C PRO A 25 12.41 -14.66 -4.00
N GLY A 26 12.00 -13.40 -3.74
CA GLY A 26 12.29 -12.68 -2.51
C GLY A 26 11.61 -13.27 -1.28
N LEU A 27 10.30 -13.53 -1.40
CA LEU A 27 9.50 -14.18 -0.36
C LEU A 27 10.04 -15.57 0.00
N LYS A 28 10.49 -16.35 -0.98
CA LYS A 28 11.16 -17.63 -0.75
C LYS A 28 12.50 -17.44 -0.04
N ARG A 29 13.32 -16.50 -0.49
CA ARG A 29 14.66 -16.25 0.08
C ARG A 29 14.61 -15.77 1.55
N VAL A 30 13.68 -14.87 1.89
CA VAL A 30 13.64 -14.23 3.22
C VAL A 30 12.70 -14.94 4.19
N TYR A 31 11.57 -15.45 3.70
CA TYR A 31 10.56 -16.09 4.54
C TYR A 31 10.49 -17.61 4.37
N GLY A 32 11.07 -18.16 3.31
CA GLY A 32 10.90 -19.57 2.97
C GLY A 32 9.47 -19.89 2.52
N LEU A 33 8.77 -18.91 1.95
CA LEU A 33 7.41 -19.08 1.45
C LEU A 33 7.42 -19.76 0.09
N GLU A 34 6.68 -20.86 -0.01
CA GLU A 34 6.40 -21.56 -1.27
C GLU A 34 4.88 -21.77 -1.34
N PHE A 35 4.25 -21.20 -2.35
CA PHE A 35 2.80 -21.26 -2.53
C PHE A 35 2.40 -22.45 -3.41
N LYS A 36 1.19 -22.97 -3.19
CA LYS A 36 0.62 -24.05 -4.00
C LYS A 36 0.57 -23.71 -5.49
N ALA A 37 0.12 -22.48 -5.77
CA ALA A 37 -0.04 -21.96 -7.12
C ALA A 37 -0.01 -20.42 -7.09
N VAL A 38 0.25 -19.85 -8.26
CA VAL A 38 0.32 -18.40 -8.49
C VAL A 38 -0.71 -18.04 -9.55
N LYS A 39 -1.49 -17.00 -9.30
CA LYS A 39 -2.48 -16.49 -10.24
C LYS A 39 -2.14 -15.08 -10.66
N SER A 40 -2.00 -14.88 -11.98
CA SER A 40 -1.80 -13.56 -12.56
C SER A 40 -3.09 -12.73 -12.47
N LEU A 41 -3.02 -11.58 -11.80
CA LEU A 41 -4.11 -10.63 -11.53
C LEU A 41 -3.55 -9.20 -11.57
N ASP A 42 -4.34 -8.19 -11.21
CA ASP A 42 -3.86 -6.83 -10.97
C ASP A 42 -3.30 -6.66 -9.55
N MET A 43 -2.49 -5.64 -9.30
CA MET A 43 -1.92 -5.38 -7.97
C MET A 43 -2.99 -4.80 -7.04
N GLY A 44 -3.59 -5.65 -6.20
CA GLY A 44 -4.56 -5.23 -5.18
C GLY A 44 -5.88 -4.63 -5.68
N GLY A 45 -6.08 -4.55 -7.01
CA GLY A 45 -7.23 -3.91 -7.66
C GLY A 45 -8.45 -4.82 -7.85
N PRO A 46 -9.41 -4.45 -8.73
CA PRO A 46 -10.67 -5.16 -8.90
C PRO A 46 -10.59 -6.68 -9.13
N LEU A 47 -9.63 -7.19 -9.93
CA LEU A 47 -9.55 -8.63 -10.19
C LEU A 47 -9.04 -9.40 -8.97
N THR A 48 -8.03 -8.86 -8.31
CA THR A 48 -7.51 -9.36 -7.04
C THR A 48 -8.57 -9.36 -5.96
N ARG A 49 -9.34 -8.28 -5.82
CA ARG A 49 -10.45 -8.21 -4.86
C ARG A 49 -11.48 -9.29 -5.10
N LEU A 50 -11.94 -9.43 -6.34
CA LEU A 50 -12.93 -10.43 -6.71
C LEU A 50 -12.40 -11.84 -6.44
N ALA A 51 -11.14 -12.10 -6.78
CA ALA A 51 -10.53 -13.41 -6.57
C ALA A 51 -10.37 -13.76 -5.09
N LEU A 52 -9.90 -12.82 -4.26
CA LEU A 52 -9.68 -13.04 -2.83
C LEU A 52 -11.02 -13.19 -2.09
N ASN A 53 -11.99 -12.31 -2.37
CA ASN A 53 -13.31 -12.36 -1.72
C ASN A 53 -14.16 -13.57 -2.14
N SER A 54 -13.88 -14.17 -3.31
CA SER A 54 -14.55 -15.39 -3.77
C SER A 54 -13.79 -16.68 -3.42
N GLY A 55 -12.64 -16.60 -2.75
CA GLY A 55 -11.80 -17.76 -2.42
C GLY A 55 -11.12 -18.42 -3.63
N LYS A 56 -11.00 -17.71 -4.76
CA LYS A 56 -10.23 -18.17 -5.93
C LYS A 56 -8.72 -18.02 -5.73
N ILE A 57 -8.31 -17.18 -4.78
CA ILE A 57 -6.97 -17.05 -4.23
C ILE A 57 -7.12 -16.88 -2.72
N ASP A 58 -6.06 -17.17 -1.97
CA ASP A 58 -6.03 -17.08 -0.51
C ASP A 58 -5.14 -15.93 -0.01
N VAL A 59 -4.15 -15.53 -0.82
CA VAL A 59 -3.19 -14.46 -0.52
C VAL A 59 -3.09 -13.54 -1.73
N ALA A 60 -2.93 -12.24 -1.50
CA ALA A 60 -2.78 -11.25 -2.57
C ALA A 60 -1.64 -10.27 -2.28
N THR A 61 -0.95 -9.84 -3.34
CA THR A 61 -0.10 -8.64 -3.27
C THR A 61 -0.96 -7.39 -3.38
N VAL A 62 -0.76 -6.45 -2.46
CA VAL A 62 -1.49 -5.18 -2.37
C VAL A 62 -0.51 -4.03 -2.13
N VAL A 63 -0.96 -2.79 -2.35
CA VAL A 63 -0.25 -1.58 -1.90
C VAL A 63 -0.76 -1.25 -0.50
N SER A 64 0.12 -1.03 0.48
CA SER A 64 -0.28 -0.85 1.89
C SER A 64 -1.18 0.38 2.15
N THR A 65 -1.22 1.34 1.22
CA THR A 65 -2.00 2.58 1.34
C THR A 65 -3.20 2.67 0.40
N GLN A 66 -3.50 1.64 -0.39
CA GLN A 66 -4.61 1.67 -1.36
C GLN A 66 -5.98 1.80 -0.66
N GLY A 67 -6.90 2.56 -1.25
CA GLY A 67 -8.13 2.97 -0.57
C GLY A 67 -9.13 1.85 -0.28
N ASN A 68 -9.12 0.76 -1.07
CA ASN A 68 -10.04 -0.37 -0.85
C ASN A 68 -9.78 -1.12 0.46
N LEU A 69 -8.57 -1.05 1.04
CA LEU A 69 -8.25 -1.70 2.32
C LEU A 69 -9.17 -1.23 3.46
N ALA A 70 -9.72 -0.01 3.37
CA ALA A 70 -10.68 0.51 4.35
C ALA A 70 -12.05 -0.22 4.36
N LYS A 71 -12.40 -0.92 3.27
CA LYS A 71 -13.70 -1.62 3.13
C LYS A 71 -13.59 -3.14 3.21
N GLU A 72 -12.44 -3.68 2.88
CA GLU A 72 -12.25 -5.13 2.84
C GLU A 72 -12.07 -5.70 4.26
N LYS A 73 -12.48 -6.96 4.46
CA LYS A 73 -12.24 -7.69 5.71
C LYS A 73 -10.92 -8.46 5.68
N TRP A 74 -9.92 -7.91 4.99
CA TRP A 74 -8.65 -8.57 4.79
C TRP A 74 -7.71 -8.31 5.96
N VAL A 75 -6.79 -9.24 6.17
CA VAL A 75 -5.66 -9.05 7.08
C VAL A 75 -4.46 -8.68 6.24
N VAL A 76 -3.98 -7.44 6.39
CA VAL A 76 -2.70 -7.02 5.81
C VAL A 76 -1.59 -7.57 6.70
N LEU A 77 -0.65 -8.31 6.10
CA LEU A 77 0.46 -8.91 6.81
C LEU A 77 1.63 -7.94 6.88
N GLU A 78 2.29 -7.91 8.02
CA GLU A 78 3.51 -7.16 8.24
C GLU A 78 4.70 -7.84 7.53
N ASP A 79 5.59 -7.02 6.97
CA ASP A 79 6.88 -7.45 6.41
C ASP A 79 7.98 -7.31 7.48
N ASP A 80 7.96 -8.20 8.47
CA ASP A 80 8.78 -8.17 9.69
C ASP A 80 10.28 -8.37 9.46
N LYS A 81 10.67 -8.86 8.29
CA LYS A 81 12.08 -9.00 7.85
C LYS A 81 12.47 -8.02 6.73
N HIS A 82 11.60 -7.07 6.40
CA HIS A 82 11.89 -5.98 5.48
C HIS A 82 12.36 -6.45 4.09
N GLU A 83 11.68 -7.43 3.51
CA GLU A 83 11.98 -7.87 2.13
C GLU A 83 11.62 -6.79 1.11
N GLN A 84 10.54 -6.04 1.35
CA GLN A 84 10.19 -4.86 0.56
C GLN A 84 10.91 -3.63 1.14
N PRO A 85 11.64 -2.85 0.31
CA PRO A 85 12.16 -1.56 0.73
C PRO A 85 11.03 -0.64 1.19
N SER A 86 11.25 0.09 2.29
CA SER A 86 10.28 1.10 2.75
C SER A 86 10.05 2.14 1.66
N GLN A 87 8.77 2.38 1.32
CA GLN A 87 8.36 3.38 0.33
C GLN A 87 7.67 4.56 1.02
N ASN A 88 8.36 5.18 1.96
CA ASN A 88 7.82 6.32 2.71
C ASN A 88 7.58 7.51 1.76
N VAL A 89 6.44 8.18 1.94
CA VAL A 89 6.14 9.42 1.22
C VAL A 89 6.98 10.54 1.84
N VAL A 90 7.89 11.12 1.06
CA VAL A 90 8.78 12.19 1.52
C VAL A 90 8.73 13.39 0.57
N PRO A 91 8.60 14.63 1.08
CA PRO A 91 8.70 15.82 0.26
C PRO A 91 10.11 16.00 -0.31
N LEU A 92 10.21 16.26 -1.61
CA LEU A 92 11.47 16.62 -2.27
C LEU A 92 11.38 18.06 -2.79
N VAL A 93 12.27 18.92 -2.29
CA VAL A 93 12.26 20.36 -2.62
C VAL A 93 13.63 20.80 -3.13
N ARG A 94 13.63 21.70 -4.12
CA ARG A 94 14.86 22.36 -4.59
C ARG A 94 15.41 23.23 -3.47
N LYS A 95 16.71 23.08 -3.15
CA LYS A 95 17.38 23.84 -2.08
C LYS A 95 17.16 25.35 -2.16
N ALA A 96 17.20 25.93 -3.35
CA ALA A 96 17.00 27.37 -3.56
C ALA A 96 15.59 27.87 -3.19
N SER A 97 14.60 26.97 -3.11
CA SER A 97 13.22 27.27 -2.75
C SER A 97 12.90 26.93 -1.30
N LEU A 98 13.85 26.36 -0.56
CA LEU A 98 13.63 25.92 0.82
C LEU A 98 13.84 27.08 1.80
N THR A 99 12.76 27.56 2.39
CA THR A 99 12.79 28.51 3.51
C THR A 99 12.51 27.76 4.83
N PRO A 100 12.80 28.35 6.01
CA PRO A 100 12.44 27.75 7.30
C PRO A 100 10.93 27.49 7.41
N GLU A 101 10.10 28.39 6.86
CA GLU A 101 8.65 28.27 6.83
C GLU A 101 8.19 27.09 5.97
N ILE A 102 8.68 26.99 4.73
CA ILE A 102 8.37 25.86 3.82
C ILE A 102 8.81 24.54 4.46
N SER A 103 9.98 24.51 5.09
CA SER A 103 10.46 23.32 5.79
C SER A 103 9.54 22.93 6.95
N ALA A 104 9.05 23.90 7.73
CA ALA A 104 8.18 23.64 8.86
C ALA A 104 6.84 23.04 8.42
N VAL A 105 6.20 23.64 7.41
CA VAL A 105 4.92 23.16 6.86
C VAL A 105 5.06 21.76 6.27
N LEU A 106 6.11 21.50 5.49
CA LEU A 106 6.33 20.17 4.90
C LEU A 106 6.60 19.09 5.95
N ASN A 107 7.31 19.42 7.02
CA ASN A 107 7.52 18.49 8.13
C ASN A 107 6.23 18.22 8.89
N GLU A 108 5.36 19.22 9.08
CA GLU A 108 4.08 19.04 9.74
C GLU A 108 3.14 18.14 8.91
N VAL A 109 3.05 18.36 7.60
CA VAL A 109 2.31 17.49 6.68
C VAL A 109 2.86 16.07 6.74
N SER A 110 4.17 15.91 6.59
CA SER A 110 4.81 14.57 6.56
C SER A 110 4.60 13.81 7.87
N GLY A 111 4.65 14.49 9.01
CA GLY A 111 4.42 13.87 10.32
C GLY A 111 3.00 13.37 10.56
N LYS A 112 2.02 13.82 9.77
CA LYS A 112 0.60 13.44 9.87
C LYS A 112 0.16 12.42 8.80
N LEU A 113 0.95 12.20 7.75
CA LEU A 113 0.62 11.27 6.66
C LEU A 113 1.08 9.82 6.97
N ASP A 114 0.51 9.23 8.02
CA ASP A 114 0.69 7.81 8.31
C ASP A 114 -0.15 6.90 7.38
N ASN A 115 0.04 5.58 7.49
CA ASN A 115 -0.68 4.63 6.65
C ASN A 115 -2.21 4.74 6.79
N ALA A 116 -2.73 4.92 8.01
CA ALA A 116 -4.16 5.03 8.24
C ALA A 116 -4.75 6.26 7.55
N THR A 117 -4.04 7.39 7.64
CA THR A 117 -4.39 8.66 6.98
C THR A 117 -4.35 8.51 5.47
N LEU A 118 -3.28 7.93 4.92
CA LEU A 118 -3.16 7.71 3.47
C LEU A 118 -4.26 6.78 2.93
N ILE A 119 -4.59 5.70 3.65
CA ILE A 119 -5.71 4.81 3.29
C ILE A 119 -7.03 5.61 3.26
N ALA A 120 -7.31 6.43 4.27
CA ALA A 120 -8.54 7.22 4.34
C ALA A 120 -8.62 8.27 3.22
N LEU A 121 -7.51 8.91 2.86
CA LEU A 121 -7.44 9.84 1.73
C LEU A 121 -7.64 9.12 0.39
N ASN A 122 -6.92 8.02 0.16
CA ASN A 122 -7.04 7.24 -1.06
C ASN A 122 -8.43 6.61 -1.21
N GLN A 123 -9.09 6.22 -0.11
CA GLN A 123 -10.47 5.71 -0.14
C GLN A 123 -11.44 6.73 -0.75
N GLN A 124 -11.27 8.01 -0.44
CA GLN A 124 -12.12 9.08 -0.98
C GLN A 124 -11.95 9.22 -2.50
N VAL A 125 -10.72 9.06 -3.00
CA VAL A 125 -10.43 9.14 -4.43
C VAL A 125 -10.86 7.85 -5.13
N ASP A 126 -10.32 6.70 -4.71
CA ASP A 126 -10.46 5.42 -5.39
C ASP A 126 -11.91 4.90 -5.39
N LEU A 127 -12.63 5.09 -4.29
CA LEU A 127 -13.93 4.44 -4.07
C LEU A 127 -15.11 5.41 -4.03
N GLN A 128 -14.86 6.67 -3.67
CA GLN A 128 -15.90 7.70 -3.63
C GLN A 128 -15.78 8.66 -4.83
N HIS A 129 -14.76 8.46 -5.68
CA HIS A 129 -14.53 9.22 -6.91
C HIS A 129 -14.48 10.74 -6.68
N LYS A 130 -14.01 11.16 -5.49
CA LYS A 130 -13.79 12.58 -5.20
C LYS A 130 -12.56 13.07 -5.97
N ASP A 131 -12.58 14.36 -6.29
CA ASP A 131 -11.42 15.03 -6.87
C ASP A 131 -10.24 15.03 -5.89
N PRO A 132 -9.03 14.57 -6.30
CA PRO A 132 -7.87 14.51 -5.42
C PRO A 132 -7.44 15.87 -4.86
N ALA A 133 -7.56 16.95 -5.63
CA ALA A 133 -7.16 18.28 -5.18
C ALA A 133 -8.12 18.78 -4.08
N ALA A 134 -9.42 18.57 -4.26
CA ALA A 134 -10.42 18.90 -3.24
C ALA A 134 -10.23 18.07 -1.96
N VAL A 135 -9.90 16.77 -2.07
CA VAL A 135 -9.60 15.92 -0.91
C VAL A 135 -8.37 16.42 -0.15
N ALA A 136 -7.29 16.76 -0.88
CA ALA A 136 -6.08 17.30 -0.29
C ALA A 136 -6.32 18.65 0.39
N GLU A 137 -7.03 19.57 -0.26
CA GLU A 137 -7.38 20.89 0.30
C GLU A 137 -8.20 20.74 1.58
N GLN A 138 -9.25 19.90 1.55
CA GLN A 138 -10.06 19.62 2.73
C GLN A 138 -9.23 19.07 3.88
N TRP A 139 -8.33 18.11 3.60
CA TRP A 139 -7.47 17.53 4.62
C TRP A 139 -6.50 18.56 5.21
N VAL A 140 -5.86 19.38 4.38
CA VAL A 140 -4.96 20.45 4.81
C VAL A 140 -5.71 21.44 5.73
N ASN A 141 -6.87 21.93 5.29
CA ASN A 141 -7.66 22.90 6.05
C ASN A 141 -8.14 22.36 7.41
N ALA A 142 -8.33 21.05 7.53
CA ALA A 142 -8.78 20.41 8.76
C ALA A 142 -7.64 20.01 9.71
N ASN A 143 -6.40 19.87 9.21
CA ASN A 143 -5.30 19.23 9.96
C ASN A 143 -4.08 20.12 10.18
N LEU A 144 -3.96 21.24 9.46
CA LEU A 144 -2.89 22.22 9.64
C LEU A 144 -3.45 23.53 10.23
N PRO A 145 -2.67 24.26 11.04
CA PRO A 145 -3.00 25.62 11.44
C PRO A 145 -3.25 26.50 10.22
N GLN A 146 -4.25 27.38 10.32
CA GLN A 146 -4.41 28.47 9.36
C GLN A 146 -3.28 29.47 9.65
N HIS A 147 -2.32 29.59 8.72
CA HIS A 147 -1.24 30.58 8.78
C HIS A 147 -1.69 31.93 8.21
#